data_AF-A0A212T1D4-F1
#
_entry.id   AF-A0A212T1D4-F1
#
_cell.length_a   1.000
_cell.length_b   1.000
_cell.length_c   1.000
_cell.angle_alpha   90.00
_cell.angle_beta   90.00
_cell.angle_gamma   90.00
#
_symmetry.space_group_name_H-M   'P 1'
#
loop_
_entity.id
_entity.type
_entity.pdbx_description
1 polymer ?
#
loop_
_entity_poly.entity_id
_entity_poly.type
_entity_poly.pdbx_seq_one_letter_code
_entity_poly.pdbx_strand_id
1 'polypeptide(L)'
;MLFAGVSLLSGWAGVLLNELRGHEHAMESPGTLVWIAIPPLLGLGLRRLNSGRFLPRRSQHPDSPTRRVAWAAALLTCPIVTSGVVGLAVVTGLADTSQVALAGVGTLMARALVPALMKNLAEETAWRGDLTEELLTEGVGRLRLNQTVGTVWGL
;
A
#
# COMPACT_ATOMS: atom_id res chain seq x y z
N MET A 1 11.65 14.75 3.25
CA MET A 1 12.86 13.92 2.93
C MET A 1 13.27 12.94 4.04
N LEU A 2 13.31 13.34 5.31
CA LEU A 2 13.63 12.44 6.43
C LEU A 2 12.72 11.21 6.45
N PHE A 3 11.40 11.43 6.28
CA PHE A 3 10.42 10.35 6.22
C PHE A 3 10.77 9.28 5.17
N ALA A 4 11.02 9.69 3.92
CA ALA A 4 11.36 8.77 2.84
C ALA A 4 12.64 7.96 3.14
N GLY A 5 13.67 8.62 3.67
CA GLY A 5 14.92 7.95 4.05
C GLY A 5 14.72 6.88 5.13
N VAL A 6 13.99 7.19 6.20
CA VAL A 6 13.72 6.20 7.26
C VAL A 6 12.81 5.08 6.77
N SER A 7 11.82 5.38 5.92
CA SER A 7 10.93 4.36 5.35
C SER A 7 11.67 3.38 4.43
N LEU A 8 12.65 3.85 3.65
CA LEU A 8 13.51 2.96 2.86
C LEU A 8 14.40 2.11 3.77
N LEU A 9 15.03 2.74 4.77
CA LEU A 9 15.88 2.01 5.72
C LEU A 9 15.11 0.97 6.52
N SER A 10 13.85 1.23 6.89
CA SER A 10 13.02 0.24 7.58
C SER A 10 12.67 -0.94 6.68
N GLY A 11 12.47 -0.72 5.38
CA GLY A 11 12.31 -1.79 4.39
C GLY A 11 13.51 -2.72 4.35
N TRP A 12 14.71 -2.16 4.13
CA TRP A 12 15.96 -2.94 4.10
C TRP A 12 16.29 -3.60 5.44
N ALA A 13 16.01 -2.94 6.57
CA ALA A 13 16.15 -3.53 7.89
C ALA A 13 15.19 -4.72 8.09
N GLY A 14 13.96 -4.63 7.55
CA GLY A 14 13.00 -5.73 7.52
C GLY A 14 13.50 -6.93 6.71
N VAL A 15 14.07 -6.69 5.53
CA VAL A 15 14.70 -7.73 4.70
C VAL A 15 15.84 -8.42 5.46
N LEU A 16 16.77 -7.65 6.04
CA LEU A 16 17.88 -8.20 6.83
C LEU A 16 17.37 -9.01 8.04
N LEU A 17 16.33 -8.53 8.73
CA LEU A 17 15.73 -9.26 9.85
C LEU A 17 15.16 -10.62 9.42
N ASN A 18 14.57 -10.69 8.24
CA ASN A 18 14.05 -11.93 7.69
C ASN A 18 15.15 -12.91 7.32
N GLU A 19 16.23 -12.43 6.67
CA GLU A 19 17.41 -13.24 6.37
C GLU A 19 18.02 -13.84 7.64
N LEU A 20 18.23 -13.01 8.68
CA LEU A 20 18.77 -13.46 9.96
C LEU A 20 17.89 -14.49 10.69
N ARG A 21 16.59 -14.54 10.36
CA ARG A 21 15.63 -15.49 10.94
C ARG A 21 15.31 -16.69 10.04
N GLY A 22 15.97 -16.81 8.88
CA GLY A 22 15.70 -17.88 7.92
C GLY A 22 14.33 -17.79 7.25
N HIS A 23 13.73 -16.59 7.20
CA HIS A 23 12.47 -16.31 6.52
C HIS A 23 12.71 -15.53 5.22
N GLU A 24 13.73 -15.91 4.46
CA GLU A 24 14.10 -15.25 3.22
C GLU A 24 12.89 -15.10 2.29
N HIS A 25 12.69 -13.88 1.76
CA HIS A 25 11.60 -13.54 0.82
C HIS A 25 10.16 -13.73 1.35
N ALA A 26 9.97 -14.03 2.63
CA ALA A 26 8.64 -14.22 3.20
C ALA A 26 7.93 -12.87 3.43
N MET A 27 6.82 -12.65 2.73
CA MET A 27 5.94 -11.50 2.96
C MET A 27 5.17 -11.59 4.27
N GLU A 28 4.83 -12.80 4.73
CA GLU A 28 4.23 -13.02 6.05
C GLU A 28 5.34 -13.26 7.09
N SER A 29 5.98 -12.18 7.52
CA SER A 29 7.16 -12.27 8.39
C SER A 29 7.31 -11.07 9.34
N PRO A 30 8.10 -11.22 10.42
CA PRO A 30 8.43 -10.12 11.31
C PRO A 30 9.11 -8.95 10.60
N GLY A 31 9.94 -9.21 9.58
CA GLY A 31 10.59 -8.16 8.78
C GLY A 31 9.59 -7.32 8.01
N THR A 32 8.54 -7.92 7.43
CA THR A 32 7.47 -7.17 6.78
C THR A 32 6.71 -6.28 7.77
N LEU A 33 6.52 -6.74 9.02
CA LEU A 33 5.88 -5.92 10.06
C LEU A 33 6.72 -4.67 10.39
N VAL A 34 8.05 -4.80 10.42
CA VAL A 34 8.97 -3.65 10.61
C VAL A 34 8.76 -2.62 9.50
N TRP A 35 8.72 -3.07 8.25
CA TRP A 35 8.49 -2.20 7.09
C TRP A 35 7.10 -1.52 7.11
N ILE A 36 6.04 -2.25 7.50
CA ILE A 36 4.67 -1.70 7.56
C ILE A 36 4.49 -0.73 8.74
N ALA A 37 5.09 -1.01 9.90
CA ALA A 37 4.81 -0.27 11.13
C ALA A 37 5.67 0.99 11.30
N ILE A 38 6.94 0.97 10.89
CA ILE A 38 7.85 2.10 11.13
C ILE A 38 7.41 3.38 10.39
N PRO A 39 7.11 3.37 9.09
CA PRO A 39 6.71 4.57 8.35
C PRO A 39 5.52 5.32 8.98
N PRO A 40 4.37 4.69 9.29
CA PRO A 40 3.26 5.41 9.90
C PRO A 40 3.59 5.90 11.31
N LEU A 41 4.34 5.14 12.12
CA LEU A 41 4.75 5.60 13.45
C LEU A 41 5.65 6.82 13.39
N LEU A 42 6.61 6.83 12.47
CA LEU A 42 7.48 7.98 12.23
C LEU A 42 6.66 9.18 11.77
N GLY A 43 5.78 8.99 10.80
CA GLY A 43 4.93 10.04 10.26
C GLY A 43 4.05 10.69 11.33
N LEU A 44 3.37 9.87 12.14
CA LEU A 44 2.60 10.33 13.31
C LEU A 44 3.46 11.11 14.30
N GLY A 45 4.69 10.65 14.57
CA GLY A 45 5.65 11.33 15.45
C GLY A 45 6.09 12.69 14.91
N LEU A 46 6.56 12.73 13.66
CA LEU A 46 6.98 13.97 12.98
C LEU A 46 5.83 14.98 12.93
N ARG A 47 4.63 14.53 12.61
CA ARG A 47 3.44 15.38 12.59
C ARG A 47 3.12 15.95 13.98
N ARG A 48 3.23 15.12 15.03
CA ARG A 48 2.99 15.55 16.41
C ARG A 48 4.00 16.59 16.87
N LEU A 49 5.26 16.47 16.44
CA LEU A 49 6.32 17.43 16.73
C LEU A 49 6.12 18.75 15.96
N ASN A 50 5.81 18.68 14.66
CA ASN A 50 5.73 19.87 13.80
C ASN A 50 4.44 20.66 13.97
N SER A 51 3.32 19.99 14.25
CA SER A 51 1.97 20.61 14.22
C SER A 51 1.15 20.41 15.48
N GLY A 52 1.66 19.65 16.46
CA GLY A 52 0.90 19.28 17.66
C GLY A 52 -0.24 18.28 17.43
N ARG A 53 -0.45 17.82 16.19
CA ARG A 53 -1.56 16.92 15.80
C ARG A 53 -1.05 15.51 15.51
N PHE A 54 -1.87 14.50 15.80
CA PHE A 54 -1.59 13.11 15.41
C PHE A 54 -2.18 12.74 14.05
N LEU A 55 -3.37 13.26 13.72
CA LEU A 55 -4.05 12.88 12.48
C LEU A 55 -3.75 13.86 11.34
N PRO A 56 -3.70 13.40 10.07
CA PRO A 56 -3.61 14.26 8.91
C PRO A 56 -4.79 15.23 8.82
N ARG A 57 -4.68 16.27 7.98
CA ARG A 57 -5.77 17.24 7.84
C ARG A 57 -6.87 16.56 7.02
N ARG A 58 -8.07 16.42 7.61
CA ARG A 58 -9.20 15.79 6.90
C ARG A 58 -9.53 16.63 5.67
N SER A 59 -9.27 16.10 4.48
CA SER A 59 -9.81 16.71 3.27
C SER A 59 -11.33 16.53 3.29
N GLN A 60 -12.06 17.65 3.38
CA GLN A 60 -13.51 17.65 3.27
C GLN A 60 -13.88 17.74 1.79
N HIS A 61 -13.99 16.60 1.13
CA HIS A 61 -14.58 16.54 -0.19
C HIS A 61 -16.06 16.13 -0.07
N PRO A 62 -17.01 16.93 -0.58
CA PRO A 62 -18.42 16.54 -0.62
C PRO A 62 -18.61 15.29 -1.48
N ASP A 63 -19.68 14.53 -1.22
CA ASP A 63 -20.04 13.41 -2.08
C ASP A 63 -20.49 13.93 -3.44
N SER A 64 -19.90 13.40 -4.52
CA SER A 64 -20.18 13.82 -5.88
C SER A 64 -20.32 12.61 -6.80
N PRO A 65 -21.11 12.72 -7.89
CA PRO A 65 -21.20 11.65 -8.89
C PRO A 65 -19.84 11.21 -9.42
N THR A 66 -18.96 12.17 -9.71
CA THR A 66 -17.57 11.91 -10.15
C THR A 66 -16.80 11.07 -9.13
N ARG A 67 -16.98 11.35 -7.83
CA ARG A 67 -16.34 10.58 -6.77
C ARG A 67 -16.86 9.15 -6.71
N ARG A 68 -18.18 8.94 -6.86
CA ARG A 68 -18.78 7.61 -6.90
C ARG A 68 -18.26 6.80 -8.09
N VAL A 69 -18.13 7.42 -9.26
CA VAL A 69 -17.52 6.79 -10.44
C VAL A 69 -16.06 6.43 -10.17
N ALA A 70 -15.29 7.31 -9.53
CA ALA A 70 -13.90 7.02 -9.16
C ALA A 70 -13.77 5.84 -8.18
N TRP A 71 -14.66 5.74 -7.18
CA TRP A 71 -14.71 4.59 -6.27
C TRP A 71 -15.08 3.29 -6.98
N ALA A 72 -16.07 3.33 -7.88
CA ALA A 72 -16.44 2.18 -8.69
C ALA A 72 -15.27 1.73 -9.58
N ALA A 73 -14.58 2.68 -10.22
CA ALA A 73 -13.38 2.40 -11.02
C ALA A 73 -12.28 1.76 -10.16
N ALA A 74 -11.98 2.30 -8.98
CA ALA A 74 -10.98 1.75 -8.07
C ALA A 74 -11.31 0.32 -7.62
N LEU A 75 -12.59 0.04 -7.31
CA LEU A 75 -13.05 -1.28 -6.91
C LEU A 75 -12.95 -2.30 -8.05
N LEU A 76 -13.25 -1.89 -9.28
CA LEU A 76 -13.30 -2.77 -10.45
C LEU A 76 -11.95 -2.94 -11.15
N THR A 77 -11.00 -2.02 -10.97
CA THR A 77 -9.72 -2.05 -11.70
C THR A 77 -8.96 -3.35 -11.41
N CYS A 78 -8.80 -3.70 -10.13
CA CYS A 78 -8.07 -4.91 -9.74
C CYS A 78 -8.67 -6.20 -10.33
N PRO A 79 -9.98 -6.51 -10.16
CA PRO A 79 -10.54 -7.73 -10.73
C PRO A 79 -10.53 -7.71 -12.27
N ILE A 80 -10.77 -6.57 -12.92
CA ILE A 80 -10.74 -6.47 -14.39
C ILE A 80 -9.34 -6.78 -14.93
N VAL A 81 -8.31 -6.12 -14.39
CA VAL A 81 -6.93 -6.31 -14.83
C VAL A 81 -6.48 -7.75 -14.55
N THR A 82 -6.76 -8.27 -13.35
CA THR A 82 -6.40 -9.64 -12.97
C THR A 82 -7.06 -10.66 -13.91
N SER A 83 -8.35 -10.51 -14.18
CA SER A 83 -9.09 -11.42 -15.07
C SER A 83 -8.55 -11.34 -16.50
N GLY A 84 -8.19 -10.14 -16.98
CA GLY A 84 -7.58 -9.94 -18.29
C GLY A 84 -6.22 -10.64 -18.41
N VAL A 85 -5.34 -10.48 -17.42
CA VAL A 85 -4.01 -11.11 -17.40
C VAL A 85 -4.12 -12.63 -17.32
N VAL A 86 -4.97 -13.15 -16.43
CA VAL A 86 -5.21 -14.59 -16.29
C VAL A 86 -5.79 -15.16 -17.59
N GLY A 87 -6.77 -14.47 -18.20
CA GLY A 87 -7.36 -14.88 -19.48
C GLY A 87 -6.33 -14.95 -20.60
N LEU A 88 -5.46 -13.94 -20.71
CA LEU A 88 -4.35 -13.96 -21.68
C LEU A 88 -3.38 -15.11 -21.41
N ALA A 89 -3.03 -15.37 -20.15
CA ALA A 89 -2.14 -16.47 -19.79
C ALA A 89 -2.74 -17.83 -20.16
N VAL A 90 -4.04 -18.03 -19.98
CA VAL A 90 -4.73 -19.27 -20.40
C VAL A 90 -4.72 -19.42 -21.92
N VAL A 91 -5.08 -18.36 -22.66
CA VAL A 91 -5.12 -18.41 -24.14
C VAL A 91 -3.74 -18.64 -24.75
N THR A 92 -2.68 -18.13 -24.11
CA THR A 92 -1.28 -18.32 -24.54
C THR A 92 -0.67 -19.64 -24.04
N GLY A 93 -1.40 -20.43 -23.25
CA GLY A 93 -0.90 -21.68 -22.66
C GLY A 93 0.11 -21.49 -21.53
N LEU A 94 0.26 -20.27 -21.00
CA LEU A 94 1.14 -19.94 -19.88
C LEU A 94 0.52 -20.26 -18.51
N ALA A 95 -0.80 -20.47 -18.45
CA ALA A 95 -1.52 -20.86 -17.25
C ALA A 95 -2.53 -21.98 -17.53
N ASP A 96 -2.67 -22.91 -16.58
CA ASP A 96 -3.72 -23.92 -16.56
C ASP A 96 -4.68 -23.64 -15.41
N THR A 97 -5.97 -23.49 -15.71
CA THR A 97 -7.03 -23.23 -14.73
C THR A 97 -7.84 -24.48 -14.36
N SER A 98 -7.47 -25.66 -14.87
CA SER A 98 -8.16 -26.93 -14.62
C SER A 98 -8.28 -27.29 -13.13
N GLN A 99 -7.33 -26.86 -12.31
CA GLN A 99 -7.29 -27.11 -10.87
C GLN A 99 -7.86 -25.97 -10.01
N VAL A 100 -8.39 -24.90 -10.63
CA VAL A 100 -8.91 -23.74 -9.88
C VAL A 100 -10.23 -24.12 -9.21
N ALA A 101 -10.17 -24.32 -7.90
CA ALA A 101 -11.35 -24.49 -7.06
C ALA A 101 -11.92 -23.11 -6.70
N LEU A 102 -13.01 -22.70 -7.38
CA LEU A 102 -13.76 -21.50 -6.96
C LEU A 102 -14.47 -21.68 -5.62
N ALA A 103 -14.73 -22.93 -5.23
CA ALA A 103 -15.27 -23.28 -3.92
C ALA A 103 -14.26 -22.86 -2.83
N GLY A 104 -14.65 -21.90 -1.99
CA GLY A 104 -13.83 -21.42 -0.87
C GLY A 104 -13.11 -20.09 -1.09
N VAL A 105 -13.11 -19.53 -2.30
CA VAL A 105 -12.53 -18.20 -2.58
C VAL A 105 -13.13 -17.13 -1.67
N GLY A 106 -14.47 -17.11 -1.53
CA GLY A 106 -15.15 -16.15 -0.65
C GLY A 106 -14.71 -16.27 0.82
N THR A 107 -14.48 -17.49 1.31
CA THR A 107 -13.98 -17.72 2.68
C THR A 107 -12.54 -17.23 2.84
N LEU A 108 -11.68 -17.46 1.85
CA LEU A 108 -10.31 -16.94 1.84
C LEU A 108 -10.30 -15.41 1.83
N MET A 109 -11.12 -14.78 0.98
CA MET A 109 -11.27 -13.32 0.95
C MET A 109 -11.73 -12.76 2.30
N ALA A 110 -12.74 -13.39 2.93
CA ALA A 110 -13.24 -12.96 4.23
C ALA A 110 -12.17 -13.05 5.33
N ARG A 111 -11.35 -14.12 5.32
CA ARG A 111 -10.23 -14.30 6.27
C ARG A 111 -9.13 -13.27 6.04
N ALA A 112 -8.84 -12.93 4.79
CA ALA A 112 -7.81 -11.96 4.44
C ALA A 112 -8.24 -10.50 4.65
N LEU A 113 -9.55 -10.23 4.78
CA LEU A 113 -10.10 -8.88 4.81
C LEU A 113 -9.53 -8.04 5.96
N VAL A 114 -9.58 -8.55 7.20
CA VAL A 114 -9.13 -7.78 8.38
C VAL A 114 -7.62 -7.50 8.31
N PRO A 115 -6.73 -8.49 8.10
CA PRO A 115 -5.30 -8.21 7.92
C PRO A 115 -5.01 -7.22 6.80
N ALA A 116 -5.68 -7.36 5.65
CA ALA A 116 -5.50 -6.47 4.51
C ALA A 116 -5.95 -5.03 4.82
N LEU A 117 -7.08 -4.85 5.52
CA LEU A 117 -7.54 -3.53 5.93
C LEU A 117 -6.56 -2.87 6.92
N MET A 118 -6.07 -3.62 7.90
CA MET A 118 -5.11 -3.09 8.88
C MET A 118 -3.79 -2.68 8.24
N LYS A 119 -3.25 -3.54 7.36
CA LYS A 119 -2.06 -3.23 6.56
C LYS A 119 -2.27 -1.95 5.74
N ASN A 120 -3.33 -1.91 4.93
CA ASN A 120 -3.57 -0.80 4.03
C ASN A 120 -3.86 0.51 4.79
N LEU A 121 -4.48 0.45 5.98
CA LEU A 121 -4.65 1.63 6.82
C LEU A 121 -3.30 2.19 7.30
N ALA A 122 -2.39 1.31 7.73
CA ALA A 122 -1.05 1.70 8.15
C ALA A 122 -0.26 2.30 6.98
N GLU A 123 -0.26 1.63 5.82
CA GLU A 123 0.39 2.12 4.61
C GLU A 123 -0.18 3.47 4.16
N GLU A 124 -1.51 3.61 4.06
CA GLU A 124 -2.10 4.86 3.59
C GLU A 124 -1.90 6.01 4.58
N THR A 125 -1.83 5.72 5.89
CA THR A 125 -1.45 6.71 6.89
C THR A 125 -0.04 7.23 6.63
N ALA A 126 0.90 6.33 6.32
CA ALA A 126 2.28 6.69 6.03
C ALA A 126 2.43 7.46 4.70
N TRP A 127 1.88 6.91 3.61
CA TRP A 127 2.14 7.41 2.25
C TRP A 127 1.28 8.62 1.90
N ARG A 128 -0.04 8.54 2.10
CA ARG A 128 -0.94 9.67 1.82
C ARG A 128 -0.97 10.67 2.96
N GLY A 129 -0.91 10.18 4.20
CA GLY A 129 -0.90 11.05 5.36
C GLY A 129 0.37 11.88 5.39
N ASP A 130 1.55 11.28 5.35
CA ASP A 130 2.79 12.02 5.58
C ASP A 130 3.52 12.42 4.29
N LEU A 131 4.06 11.46 3.53
CA LEU A 131 4.92 11.77 2.38
C LEU A 131 4.20 12.62 1.31
N THR A 132 2.96 12.26 0.99
CA THR A 132 2.16 12.99 0.01
C THR A 132 1.81 14.40 0.49
N GLU A 133 1.41 14.57 1.76
CA GLU A 133 1.11 15.91 2.31
C GLU A 133 2.36 16.80 2.37
N GLU A 134 3.53 16.24 2.71
CA GLU A 134 4.82 16.95 2.72
C GLU A 134 5.13 17.49 1.31
N LEU A 135 5.11 16.62 0.30
CA LEU A 135 5.38 17.00 -1.09
C LEU A 135 4.35 18.00 -1.66
N LEU A 136 3.07 17.87 -1.30
CA LEU A 136 2.05 18.85 -1.69
C LEU A 136 2.29 20.21 -1.05
N THR A 137 2.72 20.25 0.21
CA THR A 137 3.03 21.49 0.94
C THR A 137 4.26 22.18 0.33
N GLU A 138 5.21 21.41 -0.17
CA GLU A 138 6.37 21.90 -0.95
C GLU A 138 6.02 22.35 -2.38
N GLY A 139 4.75 22.22 -2.80
CA GLY A 139 4.29 22.64 -4.12
C GLY A 139 4.70 21.70 -5.26
N VAL A 140 5.02 20.44 -4.96
CA VAL A 140 5.41 19.45 -5.97
C VAL A 140 4.22 19.13 -6.87
N GLY A 141 4.41 19.30 -8.18
CA GLY A 141 3.37 19.00 -9.17
C GLY A 141 2.99 17.52 -9.21
N ARG A 142 1.72 17.23 -9.59
CA ARG A 142 1.11 15.88 -9.56
C ARG A 142 1.96 14.76 -10.18
N LEU A 143 2.57 15.00 -11.34
CA LEU A 143 3.37 13.98 -12.02
C LEU A 143 4.60 13.59 -11.18
N ARG A 144 5.35 14.61 -10.73
CA ARG A 144 6.54 14.41 -9.89
C ARG A 144 6.17 13.79 -8.55
N LEU A 145 5.05 14.21 -7.96
CA LEU A 145 4.54 13.62 -6.72
C LEU A 145 4.30 12.11 -6.89
N ASN A 146 3.57 11.69 -7.92
CA ASN A 146 3.28 10.28 -8.15
C ASN A 146 4.56 9.47 -8.42
N GLN A 147 5.51 10.03 -9.17
CA GLN A 147 6.80 9.40 -9.43
C GLN A 147 7.59 9.23 -8.13
N THR A 148 7.75 10.29 -7.33
CA THR A 148 8.51 10.23 -6.08
C THR A 148 7.89 9.24 -5.09
N VAL A 149 6.58 9.32 -4.85
CA VAL A 149 5.90 8.39 -3.93
C VAL A 149 6.01 6.95 -4.43
N GLY A 150 5.78 6.72 -5.72
CA GLY A 150 5.90 5.40 -6.33
C GLY A 150 7.32 4.82 -6.25
N THR A 151 8.35 5.65 -6.47
CA THR A 151 9.75 5.23 -6.37
C THR A 151 10.13 4.90 -4.93
N VAL A 152 9.74 5.73 -3.96
CA VAL A 152 10.04 5.46 -2.54
C VAL A 152 9.33 4.19 -2.05
N TRP A 153 8.12 3.92 -2.54
CA TRP A 153 7.38 2.71 -2.16
C TRP A 153 7.88 1.45 -2.88
N GLY A 154 8.33 1.57 -4.13
CA GLY A 154 8.77 0.44 -4.95
C GLY A 154 10.22 0.01 -4.77
N LEU A 155 11.01 0.77 -4.01
CA LEU A 155 12.41 0.46 -3.65
C LEU A 155 12.48 -0.14 -2.24
#